data_AF-A0A970QWX2-F1
#
_entry.id   AF-A0A970QWX2-F1
#
_cell.length_a   1.000
_cell.length_b   1.000
_cell.length_c   1.000
_cell.angle_alpha   90.00
_cell.angle_beta   90.00
_cell.angle_gamma   90.00
#
_symmetry.space_group_name_H-M   'P 1'
#
loop_
_entity.id
_entity.type
_entity.pdbx_description
1 polymer ?
#
loop_
_entity_poly.entity_id
_entity_poly.type
_entity_poly.pdbx_seq_one_letter_code
_entity_poly.pdbx_strand_id
1 'polypeptide(L)'
;MGIYNAQGEYVGAVGYNIYEEYEGAEDVPQAIYNQIALGNDYRFDAQPKDNGGAYTPVSEREGGNNGYYRNHGCLHFASVAQSFEYESKEIIYKGVLSYNNDLLVYVAIELDSEKVNERDLTLIAESIEITQSSV
;
A
#
# COMPACT_ATOMS: atom_id res chain seq x y z
N MET A 1 12.61 -2.46 1.00
CA MET A 1 13.14 -3.85 1.04
C MET A 1 12.56 -4.61 -0.14
N GLY A 2 13.39 -5.30 -0.94
CA GLY A 2 12.91 -6.08 -2.09
C GLY A 2 12.28 -7.40 -1.65
N ILE A 3 11.25 -7.83 -2.37
CA ILE A 3 10.53 -9.09 -2.19
C ILE A 3 10.87 -9.99 -3.37
N TYR A 4 11.23 -11.24 -3.07
CA TYR A 4 11.66 -12.23 -4.07
C TYR A 4 10.90 -13.53 -3.86
N ASN A 5 10.61 -14.25 -4.95
CA ASN A 5 10.01 -15.59 -4.86
C ASN A 5 11.07 -16.66 -4.54
N ALA A 6 10.64 -17.91 -4.42
CA ALA A 6 11.52 -19.04 -4.10
C ALA A 6 12.61 -19.32 -5.17
N GLN A 7 12.42 -18.81 -6.38
CA GLN A 7 13.36 -18.90 -7.50
C GLN A 7 14.36 -17.74 -7.51
N GLY A 8 14.22 -16.77 -6.60
CA GLY A 8 15.07 -15.57 -6.52
C GLY A 8 14.68 -14.47 -7.50
N GLU A 9 13.50 -14.54 -8.12
CA GLU A 9 13.00 -13.51 -9.04
C GLU A 9 12.39 -12.36 -8.24
N TYR A 10 12.65 -11.12 -8.69
CA TYR A 10 12.04 -9.92 -8.09
C TYR A 10 10.53 -9.92 -8.34
N VAL A 11 9.75 -9.82 -7.26
CA VAL A 11 8.28 -9.77 -7.32
C VAL A 11 7.71 -8.45 -6.81
N GLY A 12 8.53 -7.58 -6.23
CA GLY A 12 8.09 -6.28 -5.73
C GLY A 12 8.93 -5.78 -4.55
N ALA A 13 8.42 -4.81 -3.82
CA ALA A 13 9.09 -4.21 -2.68
C ALA A 13 8.11 -3.83 -1.56
N VAL A 14 8.65 -3.72 -0.34
CA VAL A 14 7.95 -3.19 0.82
C VAL A 14 8.74 -2.04 1.44
N GLY A 15 8.04 -0.99 1.82
CA GLY A 15 8.54 0.15 2.58
C GLY A 15 7.62 0.46 3.75
N TYR A 16 8.14 1.19 4.72
CA TYR A 16 7.36 1.71 5.83
C TYR A 16 7.88 3.10 6.18
N ASN A 17 7.02 3.95 6.71
CA ASN A 17 7.43 5.26 7.20
C ASN A 17 6.44 5.79 8.24
N ILE A 18 6.87 6.84 8.94
CA ILE A 18 5.95 7.71 9.67
C ILE A 18 5.26 8.66 8.68
N TYR A 19 4.04 9.08 8.98
CA TYR A 19 3.32 10.12 8.25
C TYR A 19 2.75 11.16 9.21
N GLU A 20 2.23 12.25 8.65
CA GLU A 20 1.54 13.29 9.41
C GLU A 20 0.13 13.40 8.82
N GLU A 21 -0.87 13.45 9.69
CA GLU A 21 -2.24 13.79 9.30
C GLU A 21 -2.35 15.30 9.16
N TYR A 22 -2.91 15.76 8.04
CA TYR A 22 -3.29 17.15 7.88
C TYR A 22 -4.74 17.34 8.31
N GLU A 23 -5.06 18.49 8.90
CA GLU A 23 -6.41 18.83 9.32
C GLU A 23 -7.40 18.66 8.14
N GLY A 24 -8.39 17.78 8.32
CA GLY A 24 -9.36 17.42 7.28
C GLY A 24 -8.97 16.24 6.37
N ALA A 25 -7.85 15.56 6.64
CA ALA A 25 -7.39 14.36 5.92
C ALA A 25 -7.24 13.11 6.81
N GLU A 26 -7.78 13.15 8.03
CA GLU A 26 -7.64 12.13 9.10
C GLU A 26 -8.08 10.70 8.67
N ASP A 27 -8.94 10.57 7.66
CA ASP A 27 -9.36 9.27 7.09
C ASP A 27 -9.20 9.23 5.56
N VAL A 28 -8.25 9.98 5.00
CA VAL A 28 -8.00 10.04 3.56
C VAL A 28 -6.67 9.34 3.24
N PRO A 29 -6.69 8.05 2.84
CA PRO A 29 -5.49 7.30 2.46
C PRO A 29 -4.63 8.03 1.43
N GLN A 30 -5.25 8.84 0.57
CA GLN A 30 -4.59 9.64 -0.46
C GLN A 30 -3.50 10.57 0.09
N ALA A 31 -3.62 11.05 1.33
CA ALA A 31 -2.58 11.85 1.97
C ALA A 31 -1.29 11.03 2.20
N ILE A 32 -1.43 9.78 2.66
CA ILE A 32 -0.33 8.83 2.85
C ILE A 32 0.26 8.44 1.49
N TYR A 33 -0.58 8.17 0.49
CA TYR A 33 -0.13 7.84 -0.86
C TYR A 33 0.60 8.98 -1.56
N ASN A 34 0.20 10.23 -1.35
CA ASN A 34 0.93 11.38 -1.88
C ASN A 34 2.38 11.42 -1.36
N GLN A 35 2.62 11.04 -0.10
CA GLN A 35 3.99 10.96 0.42
C GLN A 35 4.82 9.86 -0.26
N ILE A 36 4.19 8.73 -0.60
CA ILE A 36 4.83 7.62 -1.33
C ILE A 36 5.11 8.02 -2.79
N ALA A 37 4.17 8.72 -3.43
CA ALA A 37 4.23 9.16 -4.82
C ALA A 37 5.24 10.29 -5.05
N LEU A 38 5.35 11.26 -4.11
CA LEU A 38 6.27 12.38 -4.23
C LEU A 38 7.75 11.96 -4.24
N GLY A 39 8.05 10.73 -3.81
CA GLY A 39 9.40 10.15 -3.85
C GLY A 39 9.73 9.27 -5.05
N ASN A 40 8.76 8.93 -5.93
CA ASN A 40 8.95 7.91 -6.97
C ASN A 40 8.14 8.19 -8.26
N ASP A 41 8.52 7.63 -9.41
CA ASP A 41 7.83 7.79 -10.70
C ASP A 41 6.46 7.08 -10.81
N TYR A 42 5.84 6.71 -9.69
CA TYR A 42 4.58 5.98 -9.66
C TYR A 42 3.38 6.92 -9.72
N ARG A 43 2.38 6.54 -10.51
CA ARG A 43 1.05 7.16 -10.48
C ARG A 43 0.11 6.27 -9.67
N PHE A 44 -0.29 6.75 -8.49
CA PHE A 44 -1.22 6.06 -7.61
C PHE A 44 -2.62 6.67 -7.71
N ASP A 45 -3.62 5.85 -8.06
CA ASP A 45 -5.05 6.19 -7.97
C ASP A 45 -5.67 5.65 -6.67
N ALA A 46 -5.53 6.46 -5.61
CA ALA A 46 -6.04 6.18 -4.27
C ALA A 46 -7.55 6.49 -4.11
N GLN A 47 -8.27 6.81 -5.19
CA GLN A 47 -9.70 7.09 -5.11
C GLN A 47 -10.48 5.79 -4.91
N PRO A 48 -11.43 5.72 -3.96
CA PRO A 48 -12.30 4.55 -3.78
C PRO A 48 -13.01 4.15 -5.07
N LYS A 49 -13.20 2.84 -5.27
CA LYS A 49 -13.96 2.30 -6.43
C LYS A 49 -15.34 2.93 -6.58
N ASP A 50 -16.03 3.18 -5.47
CA ASP A 50 -17.37 3.82 -5.49
C ASP A 50 -17.35 5.25 -6.03
N ASN A 51 -16.17 5.89 -6.04
CA ASN A 51 -15.95 7.23 -6.59
C ASN A 51 -15.21 7.19 -7.94
N GLY A 52 -15.08 6.03 -8.58
CA GLY A 52 -14.48 5.88 -9.90
C GLY A 52 -12.97 5.61 -9.92
N GLY A 53 -12.35 5.36 -8.77
CA GLY A 53 -10.94 4.99 -8.70
C GLY A 53 -10.69 3.49 -8.56
N ALA A 54 -9.46 3.12 -8.19
CA ALA A 54 -9.02 1.73 -8.07
C ALA A 54 -8.95 1.20 -6.62
N TYR A 55 -9.10 2.06 -5.62
CA TYR A 55 -8.91 1.72 -4.21
C TYR A 55 -10.04 0.84 -3.65
N THR A 56 -9.66 -0.28 -3.02
CA THR A 56 -10.59 -1.20 -2.32
C THR A 56 -10.11 -1.48 -0.89
N PRO A 57 -10.82 -1.03 0.16
CA PRO A 57 -10.57 -1.49 1.53
C PRO A 57 -10.84 -2.99 1.64
N VAL A 58 -9.93 -3.71 2.29
CA VAL A 58 -10.08 -5.17 2.52
C VAL A 58 -10.07 -5.56 3.98
N SER A 59 -9.52 -4.72 4.87
CA SER A 59 -9.67 -4.93 6.31
C SER A 59 -9.64 -3.60 7.06
N GLU A 60 -10.46 -3.55 8.10
CA GLU A 60 -10.39 -2.57 9.17
C GLU A 60 -10.44 -3.35 10.48
N ARG A 61 -9.46 -3.13 11.35
CA ARG A 61 -9.41 -3.78 12.66
C ARG A 61 -9.23 -2.72 13.71
N GLU A 62 -10.06 -2.76 14.74
CA GLU A 62 -9.87 -2.03 15.99
C GLU A 62 -9.06 -2.91 16.96
N GLY A 63 -8.00 -2.36 17.55
CA GLY A 63 -7.23 -3.03 18.61
C GLY A 63 -6.71 -2.05 19.66
N GLY A 64 -6.51 -2.54 20.89
CA GLY A 64 -5.69 -1.90 21.92
C GLY A 64 -6.29 -1.71 23.30
N ASN A 65 -5.43 -1.73 24.34
CA ASN A 65 -5.82 -1.53 25.75
C ASN A 65 -6.49 -0.17 26.06
N ASN A 66 -6.43 0.78 25.12
CA ASN A 66 -7.11 2.08 25.17
C ASN A 66 -8.00 2.38 23.93
N GLY A 67 -8.21 1.39 23.05
CA GLY A 67 -9.41 1.35 22.22
C GLY A 67 -9.38 1.71 20.74
N TYR A 68 -8.32 2.21 20.07
CA TYR A 68 -8.51 2.68 18.67
C TYR A 68 -7.33 2.61 17.67
N TYR A 69 -6.52 1.55 17.57
CA TYR A 69 -5.73 1.44 16.32
C TYR A 69 -6.62 0.90 15.20
N ARG A 70 -6.79 1.66 14.11
CA ARG A 70 -7.40 1.20 12.86
C ARG A 70 -6.31 0.76 11.88
N ASN A 71 -6.18 -0.55 11.66
CA ASN A 71 -5.37 -1.07 10.54
C ASN A 71 -6.24 -1.10 9.29
N HIS A 72 -5.92 -0.28 8.29
CA HIS A 72 -6.63 -0.27 7.01
C HIS A 72 -5.81 -0.96 5.92
N GLY A 73 -6.08 -2.24 5.66
CA GLY A 73 -5.51 -2.92 4.50
C GLY A 73 -6.28 -2.53 3.23
N CYS A 74 -5.58 -2.12 2.18
CA CYS A 74 -6.22 -1.71 0.93
C CYS A 74 -5.44 -2.10 -0.31
N LEU A 75 -6.17 -2.34 -1.42
CA LEU A 75 -5.62 -2.78 -2.70
C LEU A 75 -5.62 -1.64 -3.73
N HIS A 76 -4.57 -1.56 -4.53
CA HIS A 76 -4.42 -0.55 -5.58
C HIS A 76 -3.65 -1.08 -6.81
N PHE A 77 -3.67 -0.35 -7.94
CA PHE A 77 -2.92 -0.61 -9.17
C PHE A 77 -2.10 0.62 -9.58
N ALA A 78 -0.79 0.62 -9.31
CA ALA A 78 0.11 1.66 -9.76
C ALA A 78 0.69 1.29 -11.13
N SER A 79 0.80 2.21 -12.08
CA SER A 79 1.54 1.94 -13.32
C SER A 79 2.89 2.65 -13.33
N VAL A 80 3.92 1.92 -13.76
CA VAL A 80 5.21 2.49 -14.11
C VAL A 80 5.32 2.41 -15.63
N ALA A 81 5.35 3.57 -16.27
CA ALA A 81 5.80 3.67 -17.65
C ALA A 81 7.33 3.80 -17.63
N GLN A 82 8.06 2.68 -17.67
CA GLN A 82 9.49 2.72 -18.00
C GLN A 82 9.77 1.91 -19.26
N SER A 83 10.25 2.60 -20.28
CA SER A 83 11.43 2.12 -21.01
C SER A 83 12.19 3.35 -21.54
N PHE A 84 13.44 3.53 -21.10
CA PHE A 84 14.38 4.45 -21.73
C PHE A 84 15.15 3.80 -22.89
N GLU A 85 14.78 2.60 -23.34
CA GLU A 85 15.27 1.99 -24.59
C GLU A 85 14.40 0.76 -24.93
N TYR A 86 13.93 0.73 -26.18
CA TYR A 86 13.17 -0.35 -26.86
C TYR A 86 11.90 -0.90 -26.16
N GLU A 87 10.75 -0.46 -26.69
CA GLU A 87 9.37 -0.84 -26.34
C GLU A 87 8.92 -0.47 -24.93
N SER A 88 8.05 0.54 -24.84
CA SER A 88 7.38 0.95 -23.62
C SER A 88 6.41 -0.14 -23.16
N LYS A 89 6.90 -1.11 -22.38
CA LYS A 89 6.04 -2.02 -21.64
C LYS A 89 5.58 -1.28 -20.39
N GLU A 90 4.31 -0.90 -20.34
CA GLU A 90 3.69 -0.44 -19.10
C GLU A 90 3.68 -1.62 -18.14
N ILE A 91 4.38 -1.48 -17.01
CA ILE A 91 4.33 -2.47 -15.92
C ILE A 91 3.31 -1.95 -14.92
N ILE A 92 2.22 -2.70 -14.78
CA ILE A 92 1.23 -2.45 -13.75
C ILE A 92 1.69 -3.20 -12.50
N TYR A 93 1.84 -2.48 -11.40
CA TYR A 93 2.06 -3.01 -10.07
C TYR A 93 0.75 -2.98 -9.28
N LYS A 94 0.54 -3.99 -8.45
CA LYS A 94 -0.50 -4.00 -7.43
C LYS A 94 0.08 -3.48 -6.13
N GLY A 95 -0.64 -2.58 -5.47
CA GLY A 95 -0.27 -1.98 -4.20
C GLY A 95 -1.06 -2.55 -3.04
N VAL A 96 -0.39 -2.77 -1.91
CA VAL A 96 -1.03 -2.88 -0.60
C VAL A 96 -0.57 -1.69 0.24
N LEU A 97 -1.49 -0.96 0.85
CA LEU A 97 -1.17 -0.04 1.93
C LEU A 97 -1.88 -0.51 3.19
N SER A 98 -1.16 -0.44 4.30
CA SER A 98 -1.68 -0.61 5.65
C SER A 98 -1.14 0.52 6.50
N TYR A 99 -2.00 1.15 7.29
CA TYR A 99 -1.60 2.26 8.16
C TYR A 99 -2.27 2.16 9.52
N ASN A 100 -1.67 2.83 10.50
CA ASN A 100 -2.15 2.94 11.87
C ASN A 100 -2.14 4.43 12.27
N ASN A 101 -3.34 5.01 12.43
CA ASN A 101 -3.53 6.43 12.75
C ASN A 101 -3.03 6.81 14.15
N ASP A 102 -3.06 5.89 15.12
CA ASP A 102 -2.57 6.17 16.47
C ASP A 102 -1.04 6.27 16.52
N LEU A 103 -0.37 5.40 15.78
CA LEU A 103 1.09 5.37 15.70
C LEU A 103 1.64 6.31 14.63
N LEU A 104 0.79 6.83 13.75
CA LEU A 104 1.16 7.61 12.57
C LEU A 104 2.20 6.89 11.71
N VAL A 105 2.01 5.58 11.52
CA VAL A 105 2.92 4.71 10.73
C VAL A 105 2.14 4.02 9.62
N TYR A 106 2.78 3.89 8.45
CA TYR A 106 2.28 3.06 7.36
C TYR A 106 3.30 2.04 6.88
N VAL A 107 2.79 0.98 6.26
CA VAL A 107 3.51 -0.02 5.46
C VAL A 107 2.89 -0.02 4.07
N ALA A 108 3.74 0.16 3.06
CA ALA A 108 3.35 0.12 1.65
C ALA A 108 4.10 -1.03 0.95
N ILE A 109 3.37 -1.82 0.18
CA ILE A 109 3.89 -2.93 -0.61
C ILE A 109 3.52 -2.71 -2.07
N GLU A 110 4.48 -2.85 -2.96
CA GLU A 110 4.25 -2.99 -4.40
C GLU A 110 4.55 -4.43 -4.82
N LEU A 111 3.72 -4.98 -5.70
CA LEU A 111 3.86 -6.33 -6.24
C LEU A 111 3.58 -6.34 -7.73
N ASP A 112 4.39 -7.04 -8.50
CA ASP A 112 4.21 -7.20 -9.95
C ASP A 112 2.85 -7.87 -10.26
N SER A 113 1.99 -7.17 -11.01
CA SER A 113 0.62 -7.61 -11.28
C SER A 113 0.53 -8.92 -12.09
N GLU A 114 1.55 -9.24 -12.88
CA GLU A 114 1.63 -10.48 -13.65
C GLU A 114 2.06 -11.68 -12.76
N LYS A 115 2.67 -11.41 -11.60
CA LYS A 115 3.22 -12.43 -10.69
C LYS A 115 2.36 -12.71 -9.47
N VAL A 116 1.49 -11.78 -9.09
CA VAL A 116 0.62 -11.92 -7.91
C VAL A 116 -0.85 -11.75 -8.30
N ASN A 117 -1.68 -12.76 -7.99
CA ASN A 117 -3.11 -12.70 -8.23
C ASN A 117 -3.84 -11.88 -7.15
N GLU A 118 -5.10 -11.50 -7.41
CA GLU A 118 -5.87 -10.68 -6.45
C GLU A 118 -6.14 -11.38 -5.12
N ARG A 119 -6.33 -12.69 -5.11
CA ARG A 119 -6.56 -13.45 -3.88
C ARG A 119 -5.35 -13.37 -2.95
N ASP A 120 -4.15 -13.59 -3.47
CA ASP A 120 -2.92 -13.53 -2.69
C ASP A 120 -2.65 -12.10 -2.22
N LEU A 121 -2.97 -11.10 -3.05
CA LEU A 121 -2.89 -9.70 -2.66
C LEU A 121 -3.82 -9.36 -1.48
N THR A 122 -5.07 -9.82 -1.52
CA THR A 122 -6.02 -9.66 -0.41
C THR A 122 -5.50 -10.33 0.86
N LEU A 123 -5.00 -11.57 0.76
CA LEU A 123 -4.43 -12.29 1.91
C LEU A 123 -3.24 -11.55 2.52
N ILE A 124 -2.35 -10.99 1.68
CA ILE A 124 -1.23 -10.16 2.16
C ILE A 124 -1.78 -8.94 2.90
N ALA A 125 -2.72 -8.21 2.31
CA ALA A 125 -3.31 -7.02 2.92
C ALA A 125 -4.03 -7.29 4.24
N GLU A 126 -4.71 -8.44 4.37
CA GLU A 126 -5.35 -8.88 5.62
C GLU A 126 -4.33 -9.36 6.68
N SER A 127 -3.11 -9.71 6.27
CA SER A 127 -2.08 -10.24 7.17
C SER A 127 -1.23 -9.18 7.86
N ILE A 128 -1.27 -7.93 7.39
CA ILE A 128 -0.44 -6.86 7.94
C ILE A 128 -1.03 -6.38 9.27
N GLU A 129 -0.17 -6.33 10.28
CA GLU A 129 -0.51 -5.84 11.61
C GLU A 129 0.57 -4.86 12.07
N ILE A 130 0.15 -3.62 12.37
CA ILE A 130 1.01 -2.57 12.90
C ILE A 130 0.66 -2.38 14.37
N THR A 131 1.55 -2.82 15.26
CA THR A 131 1.37 -2.79 16.73
C THR A 131 2.53 -2.11 17.43
N GLN A 132 2.24 -1.45 18.55
CA GLN A 132 3.26 -0.99 19.47
C GLN A 132 3.83 -2.17 20.27
N SER A 133 5.16 -2.30 20.32
CA SER A 133 5.79 -3.26 21.23
C SER A 133 5.61 -2.79 22.68
N SER A 134 5.12 -3.67 23.55
CA SER A 134 5.16 -3.44 24.99
C SER A 134 6.61 -3.60 25.45
N VAL A 135 7.23 -2.51 25.93
CA VAL A 135 8.56 -2.52 26.56
C VAL A 135 8.41 -2.80 28.04
#